data_AF-A0A972S2J3-F1
#
_entry.id   AF-A0A972S2J3-F1
#
_cell.length_a   1.000
_cell.length_b   1.000
_cell.length_c   1.000
_cell.angle_alpha   90.00
_cell.angle_beta   90.00
_cell.angle_gamma   90.00
#
_symmetry.space_group_name_H-M   'P 1'
#
loop_
_entity.id
_entity.type
_entity.pdbx_description
1 polymer ?
#
loop_
_entity_poly.entity_id
_entity_poly.type
_entity_poly.pdbx_seq_one_letter_code
_entity_poly.pdbx_strand_id
1 'polypeptide(L)' 'MFDAQELAKVIAKNIQTSDITIDEAEQIVRLYVRLHNRLYEDRWDEKHYVKTCLEYLRTSKMESRAVS' A
#
# COMPACT_ATOMS: atom_id res chain seq x y z
N MET A 1 8.12 -4.88 -15.34
CA MET A 1 6.86 -4.24 -14.95
C MET A 1 6.62 -4.64 -13.50
N PHE A 2 6.64 -3.70 -12.55
CA PHE A 2 6.38 -4.03 -11.15
C PHE A 2 4.90 -4.37 -11.00
N ASP A 3 4.59 -5.55 -10.50
CA ASP A 3 3.22 -5.97 -10.20
C ASP A 3 2.65 -5.10 -9.08
N ALA A 4 1.41 -4.65 -9.26
CA ALA A 4 0.61 -3.95 -8.27
C ALA A 4 0.72 -4.56 -6.88
N GLN A 5 0.67 -5.90 -6.83
CA GLN A 5 0.72 -6.65 -5.60
C GLN A 5 2.10 -6.64 -4.95
N GLU A 6 3.17 -6.73 -5.74
CA GLU A 6 4.54 -6.65 -5.20
C GLU A 6 4.80 -5.27 -4.60
N LEU A 7 4.36 -4.21 -5.27
CA LEU A 7 4.52 -2.88 -4.76
C LEU A 7 3.66 -2.64 -3.50
N ALA A 8 2.42 -3.13 -3.49
CA ALA A 8 1.56 -3.10 -2.32
C ALA A 8 2.23 -3.77 -1.12
N LYS A 9 2.89 -4.91 -1.33
CA LYS A 9 3.66 -5.62 -0.29
C LYS A 9 4.87 -4.82 0.17
N VAL A 10 5.62 -4.19 -0.74
CA VAL A 10 6.79 -3.35 -0.39
C VAL A 10 6.35 -2.13 0.44
N ILE A 11 5.29 -1.44 0.03
CA ILE A 11 4.74 -0.31 0.78
C ILE A 11 4.24 -0.79 2.15
N ALA A 12 3.48 -1.89 2.18
CA ALA A 12 2.98 -2.45 3.42
C ALA A 12 4.10 -2.83 4.41
N LYS A 13 5.18 -3.44 3.93
CA LYS A 13 6.34 -3.84 4.74
C LYS A 13 7.09 -2.63 5.32
N ASN A 14 7.27 -1.56 4.55
CA ASN A 14 7.90 -0.32 5.04
C ASN A 14 6.99 0.44 6.03
N ILE A 15 5.68 0.35 5.83
CA ILE A 15 4.68 0.92 6.74
C ILE A 15 4.60 0.13 8.04
N GLN A 16 4.74 -1.21 8.01
CA GLN A 16 4.74 -2.04 9.22
C GLN A 16 5.86 -1.68 10.20
N THR A 17 7.02 -1.25 9.71
CA THR A 17 8.15 -0.82 10.56
C THR A 17 7.97 0.60 11.10
N SER A 18 6.87 1.27 10.75
CA SER A 18 6.58 2.66 11.07
C SER A 18 5.34 2.75 11.95
N ASP A 19 5.32 3.69 12.91
CA ASP A 19 4.20 3.85 13.84
C ASP A 19 3.04 4.66 13.23
N ILE A 20 2.68 4.34 11.97
CA ILE A 20 1.67 5.07 11.22
C ILE A 20 0.33 4.32 11.23
N THR A 21 -0.73 5.13 11.24
CA THR A 21 -2.12 4.71 11.16
C THR A 21 -2.46 4.18 9.76
N ILE A 22 -3.59 3.47 9.66
CA ILE A 22 -4.11 3.00 8.37
C ILE A 22 -4.49 4.18 7.47
N ASP A 23 -4.96 5.29 8.05
CA ASP A 23 -5.34 6.48 7.28
C ASP A 23 -4.12 7.19 6.70
N GLU A 24 -3.02 7.28 7.45
CA GLU A 24 -1.73 7.78 6.94
C GLU A 24 -1.18 6.88 5.84
N ALA A 25 -1.29 5.56 6.02
CA ALA A 25 -0.91 4.60 4.98
C ALA A 25 -1.73 4.77 3.70
N GLU A 26 -3.05 5.01 3.81
CA GLU A 26 -3.90 5.32 2.66
C GLU A 26 -3.42 6.56 1.92
N GLN A 27 -3.10 7.64 2.62
CA GLN A 27 -2.61 8.87 2.00
C GLN A 27 -1.29 8.66 1.25
N ILE A 28 -0.37 7.89 1.85
CA ILE A 28 0.91 7.55 1.21
C ILE A 28 0.69 6.76 -0.07
N VAL A 29 -0.17 5.73 -0.04
CA VAL A 29 -0.48 4.91 -1.22
C VAL A 29 -1.11 5.77 -2.32
N ARG A 30 -2.06 6.66 -1.98
CA ARG A 30 -2.67 7.59 -2.94
C ARG A 30 -1.64 8.51 -3.60
N LEU A 31 -0.74 9.10 -2.81
CA LEU A 31 0.33 9.96 -3.33
C LEU A 31 1.24 9.19 -4.28
N TYR A 32 1.57 7.94 -3.96
CA TYR A 32 2.38 7.08 -4.82
C TYR A 32 1.68 6.83 -6.16
N VAL A 33 0.42 6.39 -6.15
CA VAL A 33 -0.31 6.08 -7.39
C VAL A 33 -0.42 7.32 -8.29
N ARG A 34 -0.68 8.49 -7.70
CA ARG A 34 -0.74 9.75 -8.44
C ARG A 34 0.61 10.12 -9.05
N LEU A 35 1.69 9.93 -8.30
CA LEU A 35 3.04 10.19 -8.81
C LEU A 35 3.38 9.24 -9.96
N HIS A 36 3.09 7.94 -9.81
CA HIS A 36 3.27 6.94 -10.87
C HIS A 36 2.52 7.35 -12.14
N ASN A 37 1.21 7.61 -12.03
CA ASN A 37 0.36 8.00 -13.17
C ASN A 37 0.77 9.32 -13.83
N ARG A 38 1.56 10.14 -13.14
CA ARG A 38 2.14 11.38 -13.70
C ARG A 38 3.45 11.11 -14.44
N LEU A 39 4.24 10.15 -13.98
CA LEU A 39 5.57 9.85 -14.52
C LEU A 39 5.54 8.83 -15.67
N TYR A 40 4.52 7.98 -15.71
CA TYR A 40 4.43 6.86 -16.65
C TYR A 40 3.14 6.90 -17.45
N GLU A 41 3.19 6.38 -18.68
CA GLU A 41 2.01 6.21 -19.53
C GLU A 41 1.05 5.14 -18.99
N ASP A 42 1.58 4.14 -18.30
CA ASP A 42 0.79 3.11 -17.64
C ASP A 42 0.02 3.72 -16.45
N ARG A 43 -1.31 3.72 -16.56
CA ARG A 43 -2.19 4.32 -15.55
C ARG A 43 -2.78 3.26 -14.65
N TRP A 44 -2.50 3.41 -13.37
CA TRP A 44 -3.07 2.60 -12.31
C TRP A 44 -4.39 3.20 -11.85
N ASP A 45 -5.37 2.33 -11.61
CA ASP A 45 -6.60 2.70 -10.92
C ASP A 45 -6.30 2.95 -9.44
N GLU A 46 -6.29 4.23 -9.05
CA GLU A 46 -6.07 4.68 -7.67
C GLU A 46 -7.00 3.97 -6.68
N LYS A 47 -8.29 3.82 -7.01
CA LYS A 47 -9.26 3.21 -6.10
C LYS A 47 -8.96 1.73 -5.88
N HIS A 48 -8.65 1.01 -6.97
CA HIS A 48 -8.30 -0.40 -6.90
C HIS A 48 -7.02 -0.61 -6.09
N TYR A 49 -5.95 0.11 -6.41
CA TYR A 49 -4.65 -0.03 -5.76
C TYR A 49 -4.66 0.32 -4.27
N VAL A 50 -5.32 1.42 -3.91
CA VAL A 50 -5.46 1.83 -2.51
C VAL A 50 -6.20 0.76 -1.73
N LYS A 51 -7.32 0.25 -2.27
CA LYS A 51 -8.09 -0.82 -1.62
C LYS A 51 -7.22 -2.06 -1.39
N THR A 52 -6.53 -2.55 -2.43
CA THR A 52 -5.67 -3.74 -2.32
C THR A 52 -4.53 -3.55 -1.32
N CYS A 53 -3.86 -2.40 -1.31
CA CYS A 53 -2.79 -2.12 -0.34
C CYS A 53 -3.31 -2.12 1.10
N LEU A 54 -4.45 -1.49 1.34
CA LEU A 54 -5.04 -1.40 2.68
C LEU A 54 -5.56 -2.75 3.17
N GLU A 55 -6.11 -3.57 2.28
CA GLU A 55 -6.48 -4.96 2.60
C GLU A 55 -5.26 -5.74 3.07
N TYR A 56 -4.15 -5.73 2.32
CA TYR A 56 -2.91 -6.38 2.74
C TYR A 56 -2.39 -5.87 4.09
N LEU A 57 -2.33 -4.55 4.29
CA LEU A 57 -1.90 -3.93 5.54
C LEU A 57 -2.71 -4.40 6.75
N ARG A 58 -4.04 -4.52 6.58
CA ARG A 58 -4.95 -4.98 7.65
C ARG A 58 -4.69 -6.45 7.98
N THR A 59 -4.60 -7.32 6.97
CA THR A 59 -4.35 -8.75 7.17
C THR A 59 -3.01 -8.98 7.87
N SER A 60 -1.96 -8.29 7.44
CA SER A 60 -0.62 -8.46 8.02
C SER A 60 -0.48 -7.89 9.44
N LYS A 61 -1.23 -6.84 9.82
CA LYS A 61 -1.29 -6.36 11.22
C LYS A 61 -2.05 -7.33 12.14
N MET A 62 -3.04 -8.06 11.64
CA MET A 62 -3.75 -9.09 12.40
C MET A 62 -2.85 -10.31 12.69
N GLU A 63 -2.09 -10.76 11.68
CA GLU A 63 -1.15 -11.88 11.84
C GLU A 63 -0.04 -11.55 12.85
N SER A 64 0.51 -10.33 12.83
CA SER A 64 1.54 -9.92 13.80
C SER A 64 1.03 -9.87 15.25
N ARG A 65 -0.26 -9.55 15.45
CA ARG A 65 -0.90 -9.53 16.78
C ARG A 65 -1.25 -10.93 17.30
N ALA A 66 -1.42 -11.92 16.43
CA ALA A 66 -1.72 -13.30 16.84
C ALA A 66 -0.47 -14.07 17.31
N VAL A 67 0.72 -13.54 17.01
CA VAL A 67 2.02 -14.14 17.34
C VAL A 67 2.68 -13.45 18.55
N SER A 68 2.07 -12.38 19.09
CA SER A 68 2.50 -11.67 20.30
C SER A 68 1.61 -12.00 21.49
#